data_AF-L7UNB5-F1
#
_entry.id   AF-L7UNB5-F1
#
_cell.length_a   1.000
_cell.length_b   1.000
_cell.length_c   1.000
_cell.angle_alpha   90.00
_cell.angle_beta   90.00
_cell.angle_gamma   90.00
#
_symmetry.space_group_name_H-M   'P 1'
#
loop_
_entity.id
_entity.type
_entity.pdbx_description
1 polymer ?
#
loop_
_entity_poly.entity_id
_entity_poly.type
_entity_poly.pdbx_seq_one_letter_code
_entity_poly.pdbx_strand_id
1 'polypeptide(L)'
;MKNLSAKGKAQRLMRIFQRTGGEDLWTHPVGSFPETVRAVLLEQVKLMPTELPVLACFENEDQWTLVTTARVVVKTGPDARSLHWGDIEDATVDSGYVSAALACDPRGKLALNRLTLVCRDGERVALFLEPGPPFFGFWNVLKSIGNSTKN
;
A
#
# COMPACT_ATOMS: atom_id res chain seq x y z
N MET A 1 20.11 4.83 13.85
CA MET A 1 19.20 5.84 13.25
C MET A 1 18.14 6.23 14.28
N LYS A 2 17.76 7.52 14.38
CA LYS A 2 16.64 7.93 15.27
C LYS A 2 15.37 7.19 14.82
N ASN A 3 14.83 6.33 15.68
CA ASN A 3 13.51 5.75 15.48
C ASN A 3 12.50 6.90 15.35
N LEU A 4 11.99 7.11 14.14
CA LEU A 4 10.94 8.11 13.92
C LEU A 4 9.72 7.73 14.75
N SER A 5 9.11 8.72 15.39
CA SER A 5 7.79 8.56 16.00
C SER A 5 6.77 8.13 14.95
N ALA A 6 5.63 7.55 15.36
CA ALA A 6 4.56 7.17 14.44
C ALA A 6 4.14 8.34 13.54
N LYS A 7 4.00 9.55 14.11
CA LYS A 7 3.72 10.77 13.35
C LYS A 7 4.81 11.08 12.32
N GLY A 8 6.08 10.95 12.69
CA GLY A 8 7.21 11.17 11.77
C GLY A 8 7.24 10.14 10.62
N LYS A 9 6.91 8.88 10.91
CA LYS A 9 6.75 7.83 9.89
C LYS A 9 5.62 8.17 8.93
N ALA A 10 4.42 8.47 9.45
CA ALA A 10 3.26 8.84 8.63
C ALA A 10 3.57 10.02 7.70
N GLN A 11 4.18 11.10 8.23
CA GLN A 11 4.58 12.26 7.44
C GLN A 11 5.62 11.94 6.37
N ARG A 12 6.55 11.00 6.62
CA ARG A 12 7.51 10.56 5.61
C ARG A 12 6.80 9.81 4.48
N LEU A 13 5.93 8.86 4.82
CA LEU A 13 5.20 8.08 3.81
C LEU A 13 4.28 8.96 2.97
N MET A 14 3.56 9.90 3.58
CA MET A 14 2.74 10.86 2.84
C MET A 14 3.54 11.73 1.88
N ARG A 15 4.72 12.20 2.29
CA ARG A 15 5.61 12.93 1.39
C ARG A 15 6.10 12.08 0.20
N ILE A 16 6.27 10.76 0.39
CA ILE A 16 6.65 9.86 -0.71
C ILE A 16 5.46 9.70 -1.67
N PHE A 17 4.27 9.45 -1.13
CA PHE A 17 3.05 9.31 -1.92
C PHE A 17 2.77 10.58 -2.75
N GLN A 18 2.76 11.76 -2.13
CA GLN A 18 2.45 13.03 -2.77
C GLN A 18 3.39 13.43 -3.91
N ARG A 19 4.60 12.86 -3.98
CA ARG A 19 5.55 13.16 -5.07
C ARG A 19 5.17 12.52 -6.41
N THR A 20 4.45 11.40 -6.38
CA THR A 20 4.29 10.54 -7.58
C THR A 20 2.92 9.88 -7.69
N GLY A 21 2.17 9.79 -6.58
CA GLY A 21 0.88 9.12 -6.49
C GLY A 21 -0.27 9.97 -6.98
N GLY A 22 -0.44 11.15 -6.38
CA GLY A 22 -1.74 11.84 -6.47
C GLY A 22 -2.84 11.03 -5.78
N GLU A 23 -3.96 11.68 -5.51
CA GLU A 23 -5.17 11.03 -5.00
C GLU A 23 -6.14 10.82 -6.17
N ASP A 24 -6.87 9.72 -6.16
CA ASP A 24 -7.90 9.40 -7.13
C ASP A 24 -8.97 8.51 -6.47
N LEU A 25 -9.99 8.06 -7.20
CA LEU A 25 -11.22 7.41 -6.72
C LEU A 25 -11.07 6.46 -5.52
N TRP A 26 -10.03 5.62 -5.49
CA TRP A 26 -9.88 4.58 -4.46
C TRP A 26 -8.69 4.80 -3.53
N THR A 27 -7.71 5.60 -3.92
CA THR A 27 -6.45 5.73 -3.20
C THR A 27 -6.29 7.09 -2.56
N HIS A 28 -6.36 7.11 -1.22
CA HIS A 28 -6.25 8.34 -0.45
C HIS A 28 -5.47 8.15 0.85
N PRO A 29 -4.93 9.25 1.43
CA PRO A 29 -4.64 9.29 2.84
C PRO A 29 -5.87 8.87 3.66
N VAL A 30 -5.67 8.07 4.71
CA VAL A 30 -6.82 7.49 5.44
C VAL A 30 -7.75 8.56 6.01
N GLY A 31 -7.20 9.70 6.43
CA GLY A 31 -7.97 10.83 6.93
C GLY A 31 -8.88 11.51 5.89
N SER A 32 -8.63 11.32 4.59
CA SER A 32 -9.38 11.93 3.50
C SER A 32 -10.61 11.12 3.08
N PHE A 33 -10.69 9.84 3.45
CA PHE A 33 -11.86 9.00 3.12
C PHE A 33 -13.13 9.46 3.85
N PRO A 34 -14.32 9.17 3.29
CA PRO A 34 -15.59 9.28 4.01
C PRO A 34 -15.57 8.53 5.34
N GLU A 35 -16.32 9.02 6.32
CA GLU A 35 -16.36 8.42 7.66
C GLU A 35 -16.76 6.94 7.66
N THR A 36 -17.71 6.57 6.80
CA THR A 36 -18.15 5.19 6.62
C THR A 36 -17.02 4.27 6.18
N VAL A 37 -16.25 4.67 5.16
CA VAL A 37 -15.10 3.90 4.66
C VAL A 37 -14.00 3.80 5.73
N ARG A 38 -13.72 4.89 6.44
CA ARG A 38 -12.76 4.87 7.55
C ARG A 38 -13.20 3.92 8.67
N ALA A 39 -14.49 3.93 9.03
CA ALA A 39 -15.02 3.05 10.06
C ALA A 39 -14.81 1.58 9.68
N VAL A 40 -15.15 1.20 8.44
CA VAL A 40 -14.93 -0.16 7.91
C VAL A 40 -13.46 -0.57 8.00
N LEU A 41 -12.54 0.27 7.52
CA LEU A 41 -11.10 -0.01 7.56
C LEU A 41 -10.58 -0.19 8.99
N LEU A 42 -10.99 0.70 9.90
CA LEU A 42 -10.46 0.74 11.26
C LEU A 42 -11.06 -0.32 12.18
N GLU A 43 -12.32 -0.72 11.94
CA GLU A 43 -12.97 -1.82 12.66
C GLU A 43 -12.32 -3.17 12.36
N GLN A 44 -11.96 -3.42 11.09
CA GLN A 44 -11.35 -4.68 10.67
C GLN A 44 -9.88 -4.81 11.11
N VAL A 45 -9.13 -3.71 11.16
CA VAL A 45 -7.66 -3.76 11.34
C VAL A 45 -7.23 -3.75 12.81
N LYS A 46 -8.05 -3.23 13.74
CA LYS A 46 -7.73 -3.06 15.17
C LYS A 46 -6.30 -2.53 15.39
N LEU A 47 -6.13 -1.23 15.21
CA LEU A 47 -4.82 -0.58 15.34
C LEU A 47 -4.28 -0.63 16.77
N MET A 48 -2.97 -0.77 16.91
CA MET A 48 -2.31 -0.58 18.21
C MET A 48 -2.37 0.90 18.64
N PRO A 49 -2.31 1.23 19.95
CA PRO A 49 -2.39 2.62 20.42
C PRO A 49 -1.34 3.57 19.84
N THR A 50 -0.19 3.04 19.42
CA THR A 50 0.93 3.80 18.83
C THR A 50 1.00 3.70 17.31
N GLU A 51 0.06 2.97 16.69
CA GLU A 51 -0.01 2.75 15.26
C GLU A 51 -0.98 3.76 14.63
N LEU A 52 -0.53 4.45 13.58
CA LEU A 52 -1.36 5.40 12.85
C LEU A 52 -1.69 4.84 11.46
N PRO A 53 -2.94 4.97 11.00
CA PRO A 53 -3.28 4.70 9.61
C PRO A 53 -2.73 5.82 8.73
N VAL A 54 -2.27 5.47 7.52
CA VAL A 54 -1.53 6.42 6.66
C VAL A 54 -2.17 6.54 5.29
N LEU A 55 -2.15 5.47 4.51
CA LEU A 55 -2.64 5.43 3.13
C LEU A 55 -3.53 4.21 2.97
N ALA A 56 -4.63 4.32 2.24
CA ALA A 56 -5.38 3.15 1.82
C ALA A 56 -5.75 3.24 0.34
N CYS A 57 -5.84 2.07 -0.29
CA CYS A 57 -6.56 1.86 -1.54
C CYS A 57 -7.80 1.04 -1.18
N PHE A 58 -8.98 1.63 -1.28
CA PHE A 58 -10.25 1.00 -0.92
C PHE A 58 -11.17 0.97 -2.14
N GLU A 59 -11.30 -0.19 -2.75
CA GLU A 59 -12.23 -0.39 -3.87
C GLU A 59 -13.61 -0.81 -3.35
N ASN A 60 -13.63 -1.74 -2.39
CA ASN A 60 -14.83 -2.19 -1.69
C ASN A 60 -14.43 -2.92 -0.39
N GLU A 61 -15.42 -3.45 0.35
CA GLU A 61 -15.22 -4.09 1.65
C GLU A 61 -14.37 -5.37 1.61
N ASP A 62 -14.31 -6.05 0.47
CA ASP A 62 -13.56 -7.29 0.25
C ASP A 62 -12.22 -7.07 -0.47
N GLN A 63 -11.98 -5.87 -0.99
CA GLN A 63 -10.78 -5.53 -1.74
C GLN A 63 -10.25 -4.17 -1.32
N TRP A 64 -9.28 -4.20 -0.41
CA TRP A 64 -8.58 -3.01 0.03
C TRP A 64 -7.17 -3.32 0.53
N THR A 65 -6.32 -2.29 0.50
CA THR A 65 -4.98 -2.33 1.10
C THR A 65 -4.81 -1.11 2.00
N LEU A 66 -4.39 -1.32 3.24
CA LEU A 66 -4.09 -0.28 4.22
C LEU A 66 -2.61 -0.29 4.60
N VAL A 67 -1.96 0.86 4.49
CA VAL A 67 -0.63 1.10 5.05
C VAL A 67 -0.78 1.85 6.36
N THR A 68 -0.20 1.30 7.41
CA THR A 68 -0.08 1.95 8.72
C THR A 68 1.39 2.25 9.01
N THR A 69 1.68 2.88 10.15
CA THR A 69 3.07 3.13 10.59
C THR A 69 3.82 1.90 11.12
N ALA A 70 3.19 0.73 11.12
CA ALA A 70 3.74 -0.52 11.68
C ALA A 70 3.67 -1.72 10.74
N ARG A 71 2.63 -1.78 9.88
CA ARG A 71 2.35 -2.92 9.02
C ARG A 71 1.63 -2.49 7.75
N VAL A 72 1.52 -3.42 6.83
CA VAL A 72 0.63 -3.34 5.67
C VAL A 72 -0.45 -4.39 5.88
N VAL A 73 -1.71 -4.01 5.71
CA VAL A 73 -2.85 -4.92 5.79
C VAL A 73 -3.50 -5.00 4.42
N VAL A 74 -3.73 -6.21 3.96
CA VAL A 74 -4.22 -6.52 2.63
C VAL A 74 -5.46 -7.38 2.78
N LYS A 75 -6.57 -6.98 2.18
CA LYS A 75 -7.75 -7.81 2.09
C LYS A 75 -8.08 -8.08 0.63
N THR A 76 -8.20 -9.37 0.32
CA THR A 76 -8.64 -9.89 -0.97
C THR A 76 -9.60 -11.05 -0.70
N GLY A 77 -10.90 -10.78 -0.72
CA GLY A 77 -11.93 -11.72 -0.30
C GLY A 77 -12.18 -11.66 1.22
N PRO A 78 -12.58 -12.77 1.86
CA PRO A 78 -13.07 -12.75 3.24
C PRO A 78 -11.97 -12.42 4.26
N ASP A 79 -10.73 -12.83 3.98
CA ASP A 79 -9.64 -12.75 4.93
C ASP A 79 -8.74 -11.54 4.69
N ALA A 80 -8.39 -10.86 5.78
CA ALA A 80 -7.39 -9.82 5.80
C ALA A 80 -6.06 -10.39 6.30
N ARG A 81 -4.99 -10.09 5.58
CA ARG A 81 -3.63 -10.46 5.92
C ARG A 81 -2.85 -9.25 6.42
N SER A 82 -2.15 -9.42 7.53
CA SER A 82 -1.30 -8.38 8.13
C SER A 82 0.17 -8.73 7.98
N LEU A 83 0.97 -7.78 7.47
CA LEU A 83 2.40 -7.93 7.24
C LEU A 83 3.15 -6.84 7.99
N HIS A 84 3.89 -7.19 9.05
CA HIS A 84 4.71 -6.20 9.73
C HIS A 84 5.78 -5.67 8.78
N TRP A 85 6.15 -4.40 8.92
CA TRP A 85 7.20 -3.81 8.07
C TRP A 85 8.51 -4.61 8.13
N GLY A 86 8.81 -5.18 9.31
CA GLY A 86 9.97 -6.04 9.53
C GLY A 86 10.00 -7.27 8.61
N ASP A 87 8.83 -7.78 8.21
CA ASP A 87 8.70 -8.99 7.39
C ASP A 87 8.73 -8.69 5.90
N ILE A 88 8.59 -7.41 5.51
CA ILE A 88 8.58 -6.99 4.11
C ILE A 88 10.02 -6.74 3.65
N GLU A 89 10.46 -7.48 2.64
CA GLU A 89 11.76 -7.30 2.01
C GLU A 89 11.70 -6.34 0.82
N ASP A 90 10.68 -6.48 -0.03
CA ASP A 90 10.53 -5.65 -1.22
C ASP A 90 9.07 -5.49 -1.68
N ALA A 91 8.83 -4.56 -2.59
CA ALA A 91 7.59 -4.41 -3.33
C ALA A 91 7.91 -4.32 -4.83
N THR A 92 7.32 -5.18 -5.65
CA THR A 92 7.66 -5.28 -7.07
C THR A 92 6.45 -5.59 -7.94
N VAL A 93 6.59 -5.39 -9.24
CA VAL A 93 5.65 -5.83 -10.28
C VAL A 93 6.21 -7.06 -10.99
N ASP A 94 5.34 -7.97 -11.39
CA ASP A 94 5.74 -9.11 -12.21
C ASP A 94 6.12 -8.64 -13.62
N SER A 95 7.28 -9.07 -14.13
CA SER A 95 7.79 -8.61 -15.43
C SER A 95 6.91 -9.08 -16.59
N GLY A 96 6.34 -10.29 -16.51
CA GLY A 96 5.40 -10.81 -17.50
C GLY A 96 4.12 -9.98 -17.54
N TYR A 97 3.58 -9.61 -16.38
CA TYR A 97 2.44 -8.71 -16.25
C TYR A 97 2.72 -7.32 -16.85
N VAL A 98 3.89 -6.75 -16.59
CA VAL A 98 4.29 -5.46 -17.19
C VAL A 98 4.39 -5.55 -18.71
N SER A 99 5.03 -6.60 -19.23
CA SER A 99 5.13 -6.83 -20.68
C SER A 99 3.75 -6.98 -21.33
N ALA A 100 2.84 -7.71 -20.69
CA ALA A 100 1.47 -7.85 -21.17
C ALA A 100 0.71 -6.51 -21.18
N ALA A 101 0.81 -5.72 -20.11
CA ALA A 101 0.19 -4.39 -20.04
C ALA A 101 0.70 -3.45 -21.14
N LEU A 102 2.02 -3.47 -21.41
CA LEU A 102 2.63 -2.68 -22.48
C LEU A 102 2.21 -3.13 -23.89
N ALA A 103 1.92 -4.41 -24.09
CA ALA A 103 1.53 -4.95 -25.38
C ALA A 103 0.03 -4.78 -25.68
N CYS A 104 -0.82 -4.80 -24.65
CA CYS A 104 -2.27 -4.97 -24.83
C CYS A 104 -3.11 -3.77 -24.36
N ASP A 105 -2.60 -2.87 -23.52
CA ASP A 105 -3.36 -1.70 -23.04
C ASP A 105 -2.75 -0.39 -23.61
N PRO A 106 -3.55 0.48 -24.26
CA PRO A 106 -3.06 1.75 -24.79
C PRO A 106 -2.49 2.69 -23.73
N ARG A 107 -2.82 2.49 -22.45
CA ARG A 107 -2.24 3.21 -21.30
C ARG A 107 -0.89 2.64 -20.85
N GLY A 108 -0.50 1.46 -21.35
CA GLY A 108 0.77 0.81 -21.06
C GLY A 108 1.00 0.62 -19.56
N LYS A 109 2.11 1.17 -19.04
CA LYS A 109 2.44 1.07 -17.60
C LYS A 109 1.41 1.72 -16.68
N LEU A 110 0.61 2.68 -17.17
CA LEU A 110 -0.43 3.32 -16.38
C LEU A 110 -1.63 2.39 -16.15
N ALA A 111 -1.74 1.27 -16.88
CA ALA A 111 -2.76 0.26 -16.64
C ALA A 111 -2.41 -0.73 -15.51
N LEU A 112 -1.20 -0.65 -14.96
CA LEU A 112 -0.77 -1.54 -13.88
C LEU A 112 -1.63 -1.30 -12.65
N ASN A 113 -2.26 -2.36 -12.15
CA ASN A 113 -3.09 -2.35 -10.95
C ASN A 113 -2.69 -3.43 -9.94
N ARG A 114 -1.73 -4.30 -10.29
CA ARG A 114 -1.25 -5.38 -9.42
C ARG A 114 0.18 -5.16 -8.98
N LEU A 115 0.40 -5.14 -7.66
CA LEU A 115 1.71 -5.11 -7.03
C LEU A 115 1.94 -6.38 -6.22
N THR A 116 3.19 -6.78 -6.01
CA THR A 116 3.56 -7.93 -5.20
C THR A 116 4.49 -7.49 -4.08
N LEU A 117 4.09 -7.71 -2.83
CA LEU A 117 4.99 -7.66 -1.69
C LEU A 117 5.79 -8.94 -1.62
N VAL A 118 7.11 -8.81 -1.46
CA VAL A 118 8.03 -9.91 -1.22
C VAL A 118 8.39 -9.89 0.26
N CYS A 119 8.03 -10.95 0.96
CA CYS A 119 8.32 -11.16 2.37
C CYS A 119 9.71 -11.80 2.54
N ARG A 120 10.32 -11.62 3.72
CA ARG A 120 11.67 -12.12 4.02
C ARG A 120 11.78 -13.64 4.08
N ASP A 121 10.67 -14.32 4.31
CA ASP A 121 10.55 -15.77 4.23
C ASP A 121 10.41 -16.27 2.78
N GLY A 122 10.45 -15.36 1.80
CA GLY A 122 10.29 -15.65 0.37
C GLY A 122 8.83 -15.65 -0.10
N GLU A 123 7.87 -15.50 0.81
CA GLU A 123 6.47 -15.45 0.46
C GLU A 123 6.14 -14.21 -0.38
N ARG A 124 5.15 -14.34 -1.27
CA ARG A 124 4.72 -13.27 -2.17
C ARG A 124 3.24 -12.98 -1.98
N VAL A 125 2.91 -11.75 -1.64
CA VAL A 125 1.53 -11.30 -1.41
C VAL A 125 1.13 -10.31 -2.49
N ALA A 126 0.10 -10.66 -3.27
CA ALA A 126 -0.44 -9.77 -4.28
C ALA A 126 -1.31 -8.67 -3.64
N LEU A 127 -1.18 -7.45 -4.14
CA LEU A 127 -2.00 -6.29 -3.82
C LEU A 127 -2.69 -5.83 -5.10
N PHE A 128 -3.96 -5.46 -4.98
CA PHE A 128 -4.69 -4.76 -6.03
C PHE A 128 -4.83 -3.31 -5.62
N LEU A 129 -4.41 -2.42 -6.52
CA LEU A 129 -4.29 -0.99 -6.32
C LEU A 129 -4.92 -0.25 -7.50
N GLU A 130 -5.28 0.99 -7.28
CA GLU A 130 -5.82 1.85 -8.33
C GLU A 130 -4.77 2.12 -9.42
N PRO A 131 -5.10 1.91 -10.72
CA PRO A 131 -4.18 2.16 -11.81
C PRO A 131 -3.86 3.65 -11.98
N GLY A 132 -2.82 3.94 -12.77
CA GLY A 132 -2.39 5.30 -13.04
C GLY A 132 -1.40 5.84 -11.99
N PRO A 133 -1.32 7.16 -11.80
CA PRO A 133 -0.41 7.78 -10.83
C PRO A 133 -0.50 7.17 -9.41
N PRO A 134 -1.70 6.90 -8.82
CA PRO A 134 -1.80 6.39 -7.46
C PRO A 134 -1.05 5.07 -7.25
N PHE A 135 -1.08 4.17 -8.24
CA PHE A 135 -0.31 2.93 -8.25
C PHE A 135 1.18 3.17 -7.95
N PHE A 136 1.80 4.12 -8.65
CA PHE A 136 3.23 4.41 -8.52
C PHE A 136 3.55 5.08 -7.19
N GLY A 137 2.69 5.97 -6.71
CA GLY A 137 2.83 6.55 -5.37
C GLY A 137 2.79 5.51 -4.28
N PHE A 138 1.82 4.60 -4.35
CA PHE A 138 1.64 3.51 -3.39
C PHE A 138 2.83 2.54 -3.45
N TRP A 139 3.26 2.17 -4.66
CA TRP A 139 4.45 1.33 -4.86
C TRP A 139 5.70 1.97 -4.24
N ASN A 140 5.94 3.27 -4.46
CA ASN A 140 7.07 3.99 -3.88
C ASN A 140 7.02 4.01 -2.34
N VAL A 141 5.84 4.15 -1.75
CA VAL A 141 5.62 4.02 -0.30
C VAL A 141 6.08 2.63 0.18
N LEU A 142 5.63 1.56 -0.48
CA LEU A 142 5.96 0.19 -0.10
C LEU A 142 7.45 -0.15 -0.32
N LYS A 143 8.07 0.31 -1.40
CA LYS A 143 9.53 0.23 -1.60
C LYS A 143 10.29 0.89 -0.45
N SER A 144 9.81 2.04 0.02
CA SER A 144 10.46 2.76 1.12
C SER A 144 10.36 2.01 2.45
N ILE A 145 9.30 1.23 2.64
CA ILE A 145 9.10 0.36 3.81
C ILE A 145 10.10 -0.81 3.76
N GLY A 146 10.15 -1.57 2.66
CA GLY A 146 11.10 -2.68 2.49
C GLY A 146 12.56 -2.25 2.61
N ASN A 147 12.92 -1.08 2.09
CA ASN A 147 14.29 -0.54 2.22
C ASN A 147 14.62 -0.05 3.63
N SER A 148 13.63 0.41 4.40
CA SER A 148 13.88 0.94 5.76
C SER A 148 14.19 -0.14 6.79
N THR A 149 14.02 -1.43 6.44
CA THR A 149 14.32 -2.57 7.32
C THR A 149 15.63 -3.27 6.95
N LYS A 150 16.34 -2.82 5.90
CA LYS A 150 17.65 -3.36 5.49
C LYS A 150 18.85 -2.64 6.16
N ASN A 151 18.60 -1.55 6.87
CA ASN A 151 19.59 -0.72 7.58
C ASN A 151 19.32 -0.70 9.08
#